data_AF-A0A7M1B582-F1
#
_entry.id   AF-A0A7M1B582-F1
#
_cell.length_a   1.000
_cell.length_b   1.000
_cell.length_c   1.000
_cell.angle_alpha   90.00
_cell.angle_beta   90.00
_cell.angle_gamma   90.00
#
_symmetry.space_group_name_H-M   'P 1'
#
loop_
_entity.id
_entity.type
_entity.pdbx_description
1 polymer ?
#
loop_
_entity_poly.entity_id
_entity_poly.type
_entity_poly.pdbx_seq_one_letter_code
_entity_poly.pdbx_strand_id
1 'polypeptide(L)'
;MDIAKECRKILREAGVNSQSHIDFDVNGEVMTLTLEYIIDAYMQASKESQLVFYAALQKSLDTKEMGIEKFFEGMGQLLLMSHLSEKFEGL
;
A
#
# COMPACT_ATOMS: atom_id res chain seq x y z
N MET A 1 10.40 6.37 -15.92
CA MET A 1 9.01 6.37 -15.41
C MET A 1 9.10 6.50 -13.90
N ASP A 2 8.40 7.47 -13.33
CA ASP A 2 8.33 7.64 -11.88
C ASP A 2 7.09 6.91 -11.38
N ILE A 3 7.28 5.71 -10.82
CA ILE A 3 6.18 4.83 -10.42
C ILE A 3 5.35 5.46 -9.30
N ALA A 4 5.99 6.18 -8.38
CA ALA A 4 5.30 6.86 -7.28
C ALA A 4 4.33 7.91 -7.83
N LYS A 5 4.76 8.68 -8.84
CA LYS A 5 3.90 9.64 -9.53
C LYS A 5 2.73 8.99 -10.25
N GLU A 6 2.92 7.84 -10.89
CA GLU A 6 1.85 7.12 -11.57
C GLU A 6 0.83 6.50 -10.58
N CYS A 7 1.28 5.94 -9.46
CA CYS A 7 0.37 5.46 -8.39
C CYS A 7 -0.54 6.58 -7.86
N ARG A 8 0.03 7.76 -7.58
CA ARG A 8 -0.73 8.93 -7.10
C ARG A 8 -1.70 9.44 -8.16
N LYS A 9 -1.31 9.39 -9.43
CA LYS A 9 -2.18 9.76 -10.55
C LYS A 9 -3.38 8.82 -10.64
N ILE A 10 -3.16 7.51 -10.51
CA ILE A 10 -4.24 6.50 -10.47
C ILE A 10 -5.23 6.82 -9.34
N LEU A 11 -4.75 7.07 -8.12
CA LEU A 11 -5.61 7.42 -6.99
C LEU A 11 -6.47 8.66 -7.30
N ARG A 12 -5.84 9.72 -7.81
CA ARG A 12 -6.54 10.96 -8.18
C ARG A 12 -7.60 10.73 -9.25
N GLU A 13 -7.28 9.94 -10.29
CA GLU A 13 -8.21 9.63 -11.37
C GLU A 13 -9.38 8.76 -10.91
N ALA A 14 -9.17 7.93 -9.89
CA ALA A 14 -10.20 7.15 -9.23
C ALA A 14 -10.99 7.95 -8.16
N GLY A 15 -10.71 9.25 -7.96
CA GLY A 15 -11.37 10.06 -6.93
C GLY A 15 -10.93 9.73 -5.49
N VAL A 16 -9.85 8.97 -5.32
CA VAL A 16 -9.32 8.57 -4.02
C VAL A 16 -8.29 9.58 -3.54
N ASN A 17 -8.45 10.09 -2.31
CA ASN A 17 -7.48 10.95 -1.66
C ASN A 17 -6.31 10.10 -1.13
N SER A 18 -5.07 10.38 -1.54
CA SER A 18 -3.91 9.62 -1.04
C SER A 18 -3.63 9.83 0.45
N GLN A 19 -4.17 10.90 1.04
CA GLN A 19 -4.13 11.16 2.47
C GLN A 19 -5.18 10.38 3.26
N SER A 20 -6.09 9.65 2.61
CA SER A 20 -6.99 8.70 3.29
C SER A 20 -6.17 7.65 4.04
N HIS A 21 -6.78 7.10 5.09
CA HIS A 21 -6.13 6.22 6.04
C HIS A 21 -6.88 4.89 6.15
N ILE A 22 -6.13 3.84 6.47
CA ILE A 22 -6.65 2.53 6.81
C ILE A 22 -6.16 2.19 8.21
N ASP A 23 -7.08 1.74 9.05
CA ASP A 23 -6.80 1.22 10.37
C ASP A 23 -6.54 -0.29 10.29
N PHE A 24 -5.42 -0.73 10.85
CA PHE A 24 -5.01 -2.11 10.92
C PHE A 24 -4.97 -2.56 12.38
N ASP A 25 -5.70 -3.63 12.71
CA ASP A 25 -5.51 -4.32 14.00
C ASP A 25 -4.30 -5.23 13.91
N VAL A 26 -3.28 -4.93 14.70
CA VAL A 26 -2.03 -5.67 14.80
C VAL A 26 -1.87 -6.10 16.26
N ASN A 27 -2.21 -7.35 16.56
CA ASN A 27 -2.14 -7.94 17.90
C ASN A 27 -2.93 -7.15 18.98
N GLY A 28 -4.07 -6.56 18.61
CA GLY A 28 -4.90 -5.76 19.51
C GLY A 28 -4.48 -4.29 19.61
N GLU A 29 -3.44 -3.86 18.89
CA GLU A 29 -3.09 -2.46 18.71
C GLU A 29 -3.56 -1.96 17.34
N VAL A 30 -4.23 -0.79 17.31
CA VAL A 30 -4.65 -0.16 16.06
C VAL A 30 -3.50 0.67 15.51
N MET A 31 -3.01 0.29 14.33
CA MET A 31 -2.05 1.07 13.55
C MET A 31 -2.75 1.72 12.36
N THR A 32 -2.66 3.04 12.25
CA THR A 32 -3.25 3.80 11.14
C THR A 32 -2.18 4.16 10.12
N LEU A 33 -2.36 3.73 8.86
CA LEU A 33 -1.47 4.10 7.75
C LEU A 33 -2.21 4.91 6.70
N THR A 34 -1.56 5.91 6.11
CA THR A 34 -2.08 6.59 4.92
C THR A 34 -1.77 5.81 3.65
N LEU A 35 -2.60 5.96 2.61
CA LEU A 35 -2.29 5.36 1.30
C LEU A 35 -0.96 5.88 0.74
N GLU A 36 -0.69 7.17 0.97
CA GLU A 36 0.58 7.82 0.65
C GLU A 36 1.78 7.12 1.30
N TYR A 37 1.69 6.82 2.61
CA TYR A 37 2.74 6.11 3.33
C TYR A 37 2.97 4.71 2.76
N ILE A 38 1.89 3.98 2.46
CA ILE A 38 2.00 2.65 1.85
C ILE A 38 2.69 2.74 0.49
N ILE A 39 2.34 3.72 -0.36
CA ILE A 39 3.03 3.95 -1.65
C ILE A 39 4.52 4.20 -1.39
N ASP A 40 4.86 5.16 -0.54
CA ASP A 40 6.25 5.55 -0.32
C ASP A 40 7.10 4.41 0.27
N ALA A 41 6.52 3.55 1.10
CA ALA A 41 7.20 2.37 1.63
C ALA A 41 7.57 1.38 0.51
N TYR A 42 6.64 1.05 -0.39
CA TYR A 42 6.93 0.16 -1.52
C TYR A 42 7.83 0.80 -2.58
N MET A 43 7.84 2.13 -2.69
CA MET A 43 8.74 2.85 -3.59
C MET A 43 10.20 2.86 -3.11
N GLN A 44 10.46 2.54 -1.84
CA GLN A 44 11.81 2.35 -1.31
C GLN A 44 12.35 0.92 -1.52
N ALA A 45 11.50 -0.03 -1.94
CA ALA A 45 11.90 -1.40 -2.22
C ALA A 45 12.63 -1.53 -3.58
N SER A 46 12.99 -2.77 -3.95
CA SER A 46 13.63 -3.05 -5.24
C SER A 46 12.75 -2.60 -6.42
N LYS A 47 13.37 -2.29 -7.57
CA LYS A 47 12.65 -1.88 -8.79
C LYS A 47 11.59 -2.90 -9.22
N GLU A 48 11.87 -4.18 -9.03
CA GLU A 48 10.93 -5.27 -9.32
C GLU A 48 9.71 -5.21 -8.41
N SER A 49 9.90 -5.03 -7.11
CA SER A 49 8.80 -4.85 -6.15
C SER A 49 7.96 -3.61 -6.46
N GLN A 50 8.58 -2.51 -6.89
CA GLN A 50 7.87 -1.30 -7.31
C GLN A 50 6.96 -1.58 -8.52
N LEU A 51 7.47 -2.31 -9.51
CA LEU A 51 6.70 -2.69 -10.70
C LEU A 51 5.55 -3.64 -10.37
N VAL A 52 5.77 -4.60 -9.47
CA VAL A 52 4.72 -5.52 -8.99
C VAL A 52 3.62 -4.76 -8.26
N PHE A 53 3.98 -3.85 -7.35
CA PHE A 53 3.02 -3.00 -6.65
C PHE A 53 2.18 -2.19 -7.64
N TYR A 54 2.82 -1.53 -8.59
CA TYR A 54 2.15 -0.73 -9.61
C TYR A 54 1.21 -1.56 -10.49
N ALA A 55 1.65 -2.72 -10.97
CA ALA A 55 0.82 -3.60 -11.79
C ALA A 55 -0.40 -4.13 -11.01
N ALA A 56 -0.23 -4.44 -9.72
CA ALA A 56 -1.32 -4.85 -8.86
C ALA A 56 -2.32 -3.71 -8.59
N LEU A 57 -1.84 -2.48 -8.38
CA LEU A 57 -2.69 -1.28 -8.28
C LEU A 57 -3.46 -1.03 -9.58
N GLN A 58 -2.82 -1.15 -10.75
CA GLN A 58 -3.51 -1.01 -12.03
C GLN A 58 -4.62 -2.07 -12.18
N LYS A 59 -4.34 -3.32 -11.82
CA LYS A 59 -5.31 -4.41 -11.89
C LYS A 59 -6.49 -4.21 -10.93
N SER A 60 -6.27 -3.53 -9.81
CA SER A 60 -7.35 -3.28 -8.84
C SER A 60 -8.38 -2.28 -9.37
N LEU A 61 -8.06 -1.49 -10.41
CA LEU A 61 -9.00 -0.59 -11.09
C LEU A 61 -10.07 -1.30 -11.90
N ASP A 62 -9.77 -2.50 -12.41
CA ASP A 62 -10.72 -3.29 -13.20
C ASP A 62 -11.90 -3.80 -12.36
N THR A 63 -11.72 -3.79 -11.03
CA THR A 63 -12.74 -4.03 -10.02
C THR A 63 -13.14 -2.69 -9.41
N LYS A 64 -14.38 -2.21 -9.64
CA LYS A 64 -14.93 -0.94 -9.07
C LYS A 64 -14.46 -0.68 -7.62
N GLU A 65 -14.30 0.59 -7.23
CA GLU A 65 -13.92 1.17 -5.91
C GLU A 65 -13.42 0.23 -4.78
N MET A 66 -14.20 -0.79 -4.39
CA MET A 66 -13.74 -1.90 -3.53
C MET A 66 -12.38 -2.49 -3.95
N GLY A 67 -12.03 -2.48 -5.24
CA GLY A 67 -10.74 -2.99 -5.71
C GLY A 67 -9.54 -2.23 -5.15
N ILE A 68 -9.59 -0.89 -5.17
CA ILE A 68 -8.50 -0.05 -4.67
C ILE A 68 -8.40 -0.17 -3.15
N GLU A 69 -9.53 -0.11 -2.45
CA GLU A 69 -9.58 -0.26 -0.98
C GLU A 69 -8.96 -1.60 -0.54
N LYS A 70 -9.43 -2.71 -1.11
CA LYS A 70 -8.92 -4.06 -0.80
C LYS A 70 -7.44 -4.23 -1.18
N PHE A 71 -7.00 -3.58 -2.26
CA PHE A 71 -5.59 -3.56 -2.62
C PHE A 71 -4.76 -2.90 -1.52
N PHE A 72 -5.12 -1.70 -1.07
CA PHE A 72 -4.36 -1.00 -0.04
C PHE A 72 -4.45 -1.63 1.34
N GLU A 73 -5.58 -2.24 1.70
CA GLU A 73 -5.68 -3.09 2.89
C GLU A 73 -4.65 -4.25 2.83
N GLY A 74 -4.63 -4.99 1.71
CA GLY A 74 -3.69 -6.10 1.55
C GLY A 74 -2.22 -5.67 1.60
N MET A 75 -1.88 -4.58 0.91
CA MET A 75 -0.51 -4.07 0.89
C MET A 75 -0.09 -3.47 2.23
N GLY A 76 -0.97 -2.76 2.92
CA GLY A 76 -0.69 -2.24 4.26
C GLY A 76 -0.48 -3.35 5.27
N GLN A 77 -1.28 -4.43 5.20
CA GLN A 77 -1.10 -5.59 6.06
C GLN A 77 0.24 -6.30 5.80
N LEU A 78 0.61 -6.51 4.54
CA LEU A 78 1.91 -7.09 4.18
C LEU A 78 3.08 -6.23 4.67
N LEU A 79 2.97 -4.91 4.52
CA LEU A 79 3.97 -3.96 5.01
C LEU A 79 4.16 -4.08 6.52
N LEU A 80 3.06 -4.07 7.28
CA LEU A 80 3.09 -4.21 8.74
C LEU A 80 3.65 -5.57 9.17
N MET A 81 3.31 -6.65 8.47
CA MET A 81 3.87 -7.98 8.72
C MET A 81 5.38 -8.04 8.47
N SER A 82 5.89 -7.32 7.46
CA SER A 82 7.33 -7.26 7.19
C SER A 82 8.10 -6.48 8.28
N HIS A 83 7.57 -5.35 8.74
CA HIS A 83 8.16 -4.63 9.88
C HIS A 83 8.06 -5.38 11.20
N LEU A 84 7.00 -6.19 11.39
CA LEU A 84 6.95 -7.12 12.50
C LEU A 84 8.04 -8.19 12.38
N SER A 85 8.28 -8.73 11.18
CA SER A 85 9.32 -9.75 10.97
C SER A 85 10.73 -9.23 11.28
N GLU A 86 11.02 -7.95 11.00
CA GLU A 86 12.29 -7.30 11.42
C GLU A 86 12.42 -7.17 12.94
N LYS A 87 11.29 -7.06 13.68
CA LYS A 87 11.28 -7.07 15.16
C LYS A 87 11.45 -8.47 15.77
N PHE A 88 11.31 -9.55 14.98
CA PHE A 88 11.45 -10.93 15.46
C PHE A 88 12.82 -11.56 15.16
N GLU A 89 13.75 -10.87 14.48
CA GLU A 89 15.16 -11.30 14.35
C GLU A 89 16.02 -10.97 15.59
N GLY A 90 15.41 -11.01 16.78
CA GLY A 90 16.06 -10.70 18.04
C GLY A 90 15.41 -11.38 19.25
N LEU A 91 15.35 -12.72 19.23
CA LEU A 91 15.24 -13.57 20.42
C LEU A 91 16.23 -14.73 20.32
#